data_AF-A0A435TNM0-F1
#
_entry.id   AF-A0A435TNM0-F1
#
_cell.length_a   1.000
_cell.length_b   1.000
_cell.length_c   1.000
_cell.angle_alpha   90.00
_cell.angle_beta   90.00
_cell.angle_gamma   90.00
#
_symmetry.space_group_name_H-M   'P 1'
#
loop_
_entity.id
_entity.type
_entity.pdbx_description
1 polymer ?
#
loop_
_entity_poly.entity_id
_entity_poly.type
_entity_poly.pdbx_seq_one_letter_code
_entity_poly.pdbx_strand_id
1 'polypeptide(L)'
;MPENSAPNTKHGGEWTIAWRLVVLAAAAINVAMLLAALFVAQIRGLDAWIFYRDPSAAAGVGFYTGWISSLGASLWIGSGAATLFAGLLTRRWDCTFLGGLTLLLGLDDLLLIHEDVLPIVGIPEIVPMIAYAGAGLFWFFRLRRKTFDGTIIFVAAGFLLAMSASIDQLGELFPTPGSAAAIAEDVVKELGIFLWAAGAVGYAAMVTRLGRPWVDPAGPNSTD
;
A
#
# COMPACT_ATOMS: atom_id res chain seq x y z
N MET A 1 -53.83 3.03 -13.42
CA MET A 1 -53.10 3.13 -12.13
C MET A 1 -51.80 2.37 -12.31
N PRO A 2 -50.62 3.00 -12.19
CA PRO A 2 -49.37 2.26 -12.28
C PRO A 2 -49.19 1.50 -10.96
N GLU A 3 -49.20 0.17 -11.05
CA GLU A 3 -48.85 -0.71 -9.94
C GLU A 3 -47.38 -0.52 -9.57
N ASN A 4 -47.17 -0.20 -8.29
CA ASN A 4 -45.94 -0.28 -7.52
C ASN A 4 -44.82 -1.14 -8.15
N SER A 5 -43.85 -0.47 -8.76
CA SER A 5 -42.49 -0.98 -8.92
C SER A 5 -41.79 -0.95 -7.56
N ALA A 6 -42.18 -1.84 -6.64
CA ALA A 6 -41.41 -2.08 -5.43
C ALA A 6 -39.99 -2.54 -5.86
N PRO A 7 -38.91 -1.86 -5.41
CA PRO A 7 -37.56 -2.27 -5.74
C PRO A 7 -37.35 -3.72 -5.26
N ASN A 8 -36.92 -4.59 -6.19
CA ASN A 8 -36.69 -6.00 -5.98
C ASN A 8 -35.81 -6.25 -4.74
N THR A 9 -36.43 -6.60 -3.61
CA THR A 9 -35.81 -6.71 -2.28
C THR A 9 -34.86 -7.90 -2.15
N LYS A 10 -34.77 -8.77 -3.17
CA LYS A 10 -33.86 -9.93 -3.16
C LYS A 10 -32.40 -9.53 -2.96
N HIS A 11 -31.96 -8.42 -3.55
CA HIS A 11 -30.58 -7.95 -3.38
C HIS A 11 -30.32 -7.33 -2.01
N GLY A 12 -31.33 -6.77 -1.33
CA GLY A 12 -31.15 -6.16 0.00
C GLY A 12 -30.70 -7.16 1.07
N GLY A 13 -31.14 -8.42 0.97
CA GLY A 13 -30.71 -9.51 1.84
C GLY A 13 -29.25 -9.92 1.62
N GLU A 14 -28.81 -9.99 0.37
CA GLU A 14 -27.41 -10.34 0.01
C GLU A 14 -26.43 -9.25 0.48
N TRP A 15 -26.78 -7.97 0.31
CA TRP A 15 -25.97 -6.84 0.78
C TRP A 15 -25.85 -6.79 2.31
N THR A 16 -26.93 -7.08 3.03
CA THR A 16 -26.89 -7.12 4.50
C THR A 16 -26.09 -8.30 5.03
N ILE A 17 -26.14 -9.47 4.38
CA ILE A 17 -25.30 -10.62 4.72
C ILE A 17 -23.82 -10.30 4.45
N ALA A 18 -23.50 -9.75 3.27
CA ALA A 18 -22.13 -9.38 2.92
C ALA A 18 -21.54 -8.37 3.92
N TRP A 19 -22.30 -7.34 4.30
CA TRP A 19 -21.85 -6.36 5.28
C TRP A 19 -21.61 -6.97 6.66
N ARG A 20 -22.49 -7.87 7.12
CA ARG A 20 -22.30 -8.61 8.37
C ARG A 20 -21.02 -9.45 8.32
N LEU A 21 -20.75 -10.12 7.22
CA LEU A 21 -19.51 -10.90 7.06
C LEU A 21 -18.27 -10.01 7.10
N VAL A 22 -18.30 -8.83 6.47
CA VAL A 22 -17.20 -7.86 6.53
C VAL A 22 -16.96 -7.39 7.97
N VAL A 23 -18.02 -7.04 8.71
CA VAL A 23 -17.92 -6.63 10.11
C VAL A 23 -17.39 -7.77 10.99
N LEU A 24 -17.89 -9.00 10.81
CA LEU A 24 -17.41 -10.17 11.53
C LEU A 24 -15.94 -10.47 11.23
N ALA A 25 -15.53 -10.36 9.96
CA ALA A 25 -14.14 -10.53 9.57
C ALA A 25 -13.24 -9.47 10.21
N ALA A 26 -13.63 -8.19 10.18
CA ALA A 26 -12.89 -7.11 10.81
C ALA A 26 -12.75 -7.31 12.33
N ALA A 27 -13.83 -7.72 13.00
CA ALA A 27 -13.81 -8.04 14.42
C ALA A 27 -12.93 -9.26 14.73
N ALA A 28 -13.04 -10.33 13.94
CA ALA A 28 -12.23 -11.53 14.09
C ALA A 28 -10.74 -11.24 13.90
N ILE A 29 -10.37 -10.39 12.93
CA ILE A 29 -8.99 -9.95 12.71
C ILE A 29 -8.48 -9.19 13.93
N ASN A 30 -9.25 -8.23 14.47
CA ASN A 30 -8.83 -7.48 15.64
C ASN A 30 -8.65 -8.37 16.89
N VAL A 31 -9.58 -9.32 17.11
CA VAL A 31 -9.45 -10.32 18.18
C VAL A 31 -8.23 -11.21 17.97
N ALA A 32 -7.96 -11.66 16.75
CA ALA A 32 -6.76 -12.43 16.45
C ALA A 32 -5.48 -11.64 16.72
N MET A 33 -5.43 -10.35 16.37
CA MET A 33 -4.32 -9.46 16.69
C MET A 33 -4.12 -9.32 18.21
N LEU A 34 -5.21 -9.20 18.99
CA LEU A 34 -5.15 -9.18 20.45
C LEU A 34 -4.58 -10.47 21.02
N LEU A 35 -5.10 -11.62 20.58
CA LEU A 35 -4.62 -12.91 21.05
C LEU A 35 -3.14 -13.13 20.70
N ALA A 36 -2.71 -12.71 19.50
CA ALA A 36 -1.31 -12.75 19.10
C ALA A 36 -0.44 -11.82 19.97
N ALA A 37 -0.86 -10.58 20.21
CA ALA A 37 -0.14 -9.63 21.06
C ALA A 37 0.01 -10.14 22.50
N LEU A 38 -1.07 -10.66 23.10
CA LEU A 38 -1.03 -11.25 24.44
C LEU A 38 -0.12 -12.48 24.50
N PHE A 39 -0.18 -13.34 23.48
CA PHE A 39 0.68 -14.51 23.39
C PHE A 39 2.16 -14.12 23.29
N VAL A 40 2.51 -13.18 22.39
CA VAL A 40 3.88 -12.70 22.24
C VAL A 40 4.36 -11.99 23.51
N ALA A 41 3.51 -11.18 24.14
CA ALA A 41 3.80 -10.52 25.42
C ALA A 41 4.18 -11.55 26.50
N GLN A 42 3.38 -12.61 26.63
CA GLN A 42 3.61 -13.66 27.62
C GLN A 42 4.93 -14.41 27.37
N ILE A 43 5.23 -14.82 26.13
CA ILE A 43 6.47 -15.57 25.83
C ILE A 43 7.73 -14.70 25.91
N ARG A 44 7.61 -13.39 25.70
CA ARG A 44 8.73 -12.45 25.74
C ARG A 44 8.89 -11.73 27.09
N GLY A 45 7.97 -11.94 28.03
CA GLY A 45 7.95 -11.22 29.30
C GLY A 45 7.73 -9.71 29.13
N LEU A 46 7.02 -9.31 28.07
CA LEU A 46 6.70 -7.92 27.77
C LEU A 46 5.32 -7.58 28.34
N ASP A 47 5.09 -6.30 28.63
CA ASP A 47 3.74 -5.81 28.89
C ASP A 47 2.99 -5.66 27.55
N ALA A 48 1.81 -6.28 27.44
CA ALA A 48 1.01 -6.32 26.23
C ALA A 48 0.59 -4.92 25.72
N TRP A 49 0.61 -3.90 26.58
CA TRP A 49 0.34 -2.52 26.18
C TRP A 49 1.28 -2.02 25.07
N ILE A 50 2.48 -2.59 24.93
CA ILE A 50 3.49 -2.17 23.95
C ILE A 50 3.04 -2.38 22.49
N PHE A 51 2.18 -3.37 22.24
CA PHE A 51 1.66 -3.69 20.91
C PHE A 51 0.54 -2.77 20.45
N TYR A 52 -0.11 -2.06 21.37
CA TYR A 52 -1.25 -1.19 21.11
C TYR A 52 -0.93 0.30 21.17
N ARG A 53 0.19 0.63 21.81
CA ARG A 53 0.61 2.01 21.95
C ARG A 53 1.34 2.48 20.70
N ASP A 54 1.16 3.74 20.38
CA ASP A 54 1.96 4.43 19.38
C ASP A 54 3.47 4.30 19.69
N PRO A 55 4.32 3.97 18.71
CA PRO A 55 5.76 3.78 18.93
C PRO A 55 6.46 5.00 19.56
N SER A 56 6.11 6.22 19.13
CA SER A 56 6.70 7.44 19.69
C SER A 56 6.29 7.65 21.15
N ALA A 57 5.02 7.38 21.47
CA ALA A 57 4.52 7.45 22.85
C ALA A 57 5.03 6.32 23.75
N ALA A 58 5.39 5.16 23.18
CA ALA A 58 6.03 4.04 23.88
C ALA A 58 7.51 4.31 24.15
N ALA A 59 8.21 4.91 23.19
CA ALA A 59 9.63 5.30 23.31
C ALA A 59 9.86 6.59 24.12
N GLY A 60 8.80 7.34 24.44
CA GLY A 60 8.91 8.59 25.19
C GLY A 60 9.53 9.74 24.38
N VAL A 61 9.42 9.69 23.06
CA VAL A 61 9.98 10.68 22.14
C VAL A 61 8.92 11.67 21.65
N GLY A 62 9.35 12.79 21.07
CA GLY A 62 8.45 13.82 20.55
C GLY A 62 7.64 13.36 19.33
N PHE A 63 6.48 13.96 19.10
CA PHE A 63 5.58 13.64 17.99
C PHE A 63 6.22 13.78 16.59
N TYR A 64 7.28 14.57 16.49
CA TYR A 64 8.05 14.79 15.26
C TYR A 64 9.01 13.62 14.96
N THR A 65 9.04 12.57 15.78
CA THR A 65 9.89 11.40 15.52
C THR A 65 9.21 10.51 14.49
N GLY A 66 9.86 10.28 13.35
CA GLY A 66 9.36 9.34 12.33
C GLY A 66 8.07 9.76 11.59
N TRP A 67 7.54 10.97 11.80
CA TRP A 67 6.26 11.37 11.18
C TRP A 67 6.33 11.44 9.64
N ILE A 68 7.48 11.83 9.06
CA ILE A 68 7.66 11.85 7.60
C ILE A 68 7.61 10.44 7.04
N SER A 69 8.40 9.51 7.61
CA SER A 69 8.36 8.10 7.24
C SER A 69 6.96 7.49 7.40
N SER A 70 6.24 7.87 8.48
CA SER A 70 4.85 7.44 8.69
C SER A 70 3.88 7.96 7.61
N LEU A 71 4.12 9.17 7.08
CA LEU A 71 3.38 9.70 5.94
C LEU A 71 3.70 8.93 4.65
N GLY A 72 4.97 8.61 4.40
CA GLY A 72 5.39 7.77 3.27
C GLY A 72 4.71 6.40 3.31
N ALA A 73 4.75 5.71 4.45
CA ALA A 73 4.04 4.45 4.65
C ALA A 73 2.51 4.58 4.44
N SER A 74 1.92 5.67 4.92
CA SER A 74 0.50 5.96 4.70
C SER A 74 0.17 6.17 3.22
N LEU A 75 1.05 6.83 2.46
CA LEU A 75 0.91 7.02 1.01
C LEU A 75 1.02 5.70 0.25
N TRP A 76 1.98 4.83 0.61
CA TRP A 76 2.06 3.47 0.07
C TRP A 76 0.75 2.70 0.30
N ILE A 77 0.29 2.62 1.55
CA ILE A 77 -0.91 1.85 1.91
C ILE A 77 -2.15 2.43 1.22
N GLY A 78 -2.33 3.74 1.25
CA GLY A 78 -3.47 4.41 0.64
C GLY A 78 -3.52 4.24 -0.89
N SER A 79 -2.40 4.49 -1.57
CA SER A 79 -2.31 4.32 -3.03
C SER A 79 -2.41 2.85 -3.45
N GLY A 80 -1.83 1.94 -2.67
CA GLY A 80 -1.92 0.49 -2.86
C GLY A 80 -3.36 -0.02 -2.72
N ALA A 81 -4.07 0.38 -1.67
CA ALA A 81 -5.48 0.03 -1.46
C ALA A 81 -6.38 0.57 -2.57
N ALA A 82 -6.22 1.84 -2.97
CA ALA A 82 -6.99 2.43 -4.06
C ALA A 82 -6.76 1.71 -5.40
N THR A 83 -5.49 1.39 -5.71
CA THR A 83 -5.10 0.68 -6.93
C THR A 83 -5.58 -0.76 -6.91
N LEU A 84 -5.47 -1.45 -5.77
CA LEU A 84 -5.97 -2.81 -5.59
C LEU A 84 -7.48 -2.87 -5.77
N PHE A 85 -8.22 -1.95 -5.15
CA PHE A 85 -9.66 -1.84 -5.30
C PHE A 85 -10.07 -1.59 -6.76
N ALA A 86 -9.40 -0.66 -7.45
CA ALA A 86 -9.63 -0.41 -8.87
C ALA A 86 -9.40 -1.66 -9.73
N GLY A 87 -8.33 -2.41 -9.48
CA GLY A 87 -8.02 -3.66 -10.17
C GLY A 87 -9.08 -4.74 -9.93
N LEU A 88 -9.52 -4.93 -8.68
CA LEU A 88 -10.58 -5.88 -8.35
C LEU A 88 -11.93 -5.49 -8.98
N LEU A 89 -12.30 -4.21 -8.91
CA LEU A 89 -13.53 -3.67 -9.49
C LEU A 89 -13.60 -3.87 -11.00
N THR A 90 -12.48 -3.65 -11.69
CA THR A 90 -12.38 -3.78 -13.15
C THR A 90 -11.95 -5.18 -13.60
N ARG A 91 -11.68 -6.11 -12.66
CA ARG A 91 -11.12 -7.45 -12.90
C ARG A 91 -9.82 -7.42 -13.73
N ARG A 92 -8.95 -6.47 -13.41
CA ARG A 92 -7.70 -6.19 -14.13
C ARG A 92 -6.50 -6.59 -13.30
N TRP A 93 -5.91 -7.73 -13.66
CA TRP A 93 -4.76 -8.30 -12.95
C TRP A 93 -3.55 -7.37 -12.90
N ASP A 94 -3.28 -6.63 -13.97
CA ASP A 94 -2.20 -5.64 -14.02
C ASP A 94 -2.36 -4.55 -12.96
N CYS A 95 -3.59 -4.11 -12.69
CA CYS A 95 -3.88 -3.12 -11.66
C CYS A 95 -3.94 -3.75 -10.26
N THR A 96 -4.55 -4.93 -10.12
CA THR A 96 -4.58 -5.70 -8.86
C THR A 96 -3.16 -6.02 -8.36
N PHE A 97 -2.27 -6.46 -9.24
CA PHE A 97 -0.89 -6.78 -8.91
C PHE A 97 -0.14 -5.54 -8.42
N LEU A 98 -0.23 -4.42 -9.13
CA LEU A 98 0.41 -3.17 -8.72
C LEU A 98 -0.09 -2.70 -7.36
N GLY A 99 -1.41 -2.73 -7.14
CA GLY A 99 -2.00 -2.36 -5.87
C GLY A 99 -1.54 -3.26 -4.71
N GLY A 100 -1.51 -4.58 -4.94
CA GLY A 100 -1.00 -5.55 -3.97
C GLY A 100 0.49 -5.35 -3.64
N LEU A 101 1.33 -5.12 -4.66
CA LEU A 101 2.76 -4.81 -4.47
C LEU A 101 2.96 -3.51 -3.67
N THR A 102 2.23 -2.46 -4.04
CA THR A 102 2.30 -1.15 -3.38
C THR A 102 1.85 -1.23 -1.92
N LEU A 103 0.79 -2.02 -1.64
CA LEU A 103 0.32 -2.27 -0.28
C LEU A 103 1.34 -3.07 0.54
N LEU A 104 1.97 -4.08 -0.06
CA LEU A 104 3.02 -4.88 0.59
C LEU A 104 4.22 -4.01 0.97
N LEU A 105 4.69 -3.16 0.05
CA LEU A 105 5.76 -2.19 0.31
C LEU A 105 5.42 -1.26 1.48
N GLY A 106 4.19 -0.74 1.54
CA GLY A 106 3.76 0.11 2.64
C GLY A 106 3.67 -0.59 4.00
N LEU A 107 3.23 -1.85 4.03
CA LEU A 107 3.21 -2.65 5.26
C LEU A 107 4.62 -3.02 5.72
N ASP A 108 5.50 -3.32 4.76
CA ASP A 108 6.89 -3.63 4.99
C ASP A 108 7.66 -2.44 5.56
N ASP A 109 7.51 -1.23 4.98
CA ASP A 109 8.07 0.02 5.50
C ASP A 109 7.47 0.39 6.88
N LEU A 110 6.15 0.22 7.09
CA LEU A 110 5.49 0.61 8.36
C LEU A 110 5.91 -0.28 9.54
N LEU A 111 6.10 -1.57 9.29
CA LEU A 111 6.40 -2.57 10.31
C LEU A 111 7.87 -2.97 10.33
N LEU A 112 8.71 -2.32 9.52
CA LEU A 112 10.13 -2.60 9.36
C LEU A 112 10.40 -4.09 9.10
N ILE A 113 9.60 -4.71 8.23
CA ILE A 113 9.66 -6.17 8.03
C ILE A 113 11.01 -6.57 7.42
N HIS A 114 11.49 -5.85 6.40
CA HIS A 114 12.77 -6.14 5.75
C HIS A 114 13.99 -5.87 6.63
N GLU A 115 13.90 -4.89 7.53
CA GLU A 115 15.00 -4.43 8.36
C GLU A 115 15.06 -5.17 9.71
N ASP A 116 13.94 -5.28 10.43
CA ASP A 116 13.92 -5.81 11.80
C ASP A 116 13.38 -7.25 11.87
N VAL A 117 12.39 -7.61 11.05
CA VAL A 117 11.69 -8.90 11.21
C VAL A 117 12.37 -10.03 10.43
N LEU A 118 12.68 -9.81 9.16
CA LEU A 118 13.27 -10.82 8.28
C LEU A 118 14.69 -11.23 8.71
N PRO A 119 15.56 -10.32 9.20
CA PRO A 119 16.87 -10.71 9.70
C PRO A 119 16.81 -11.61 10.95
N ILE A 120 15.79 -11.48 11.81
CA ILE A 120 15.60 -12.38 12.97
C ILE A 120 15.42 -13.84 12.53
N VAL A 121 14.82 -14.08 11.36
CA VAL A 121 14.64 -15.43 10.79
C VAL A 121 15.74 -15.81 9.79
N GLY A 122 16.81 -15.02 9.70
CA GLY A 122 17.99 -15.30 8.86
C GLY A 122 17.84 -14.91 7.39
N ILE A 123 16.85 -14.08 7.05
CA ILE A 123 16.70 -13.53 5.69
C ILE A 123 17.35 -12.14 5.66
N PRO A 124 18.44 -11.94 4.90
CA PRO A 124 19.11 -10.65 4.84
C PRO A 124 18.31 -9.65 4.00
N GLU A 125 18.41 -8.37 4.35
CA GLU A 125 17.64 -7.25 3.78
C GLU A 125 17.72 -7.14 2.24
N ILE A 126 18.87 -7.49 1.66
CA ILE A 126 19.06 -7.52 0.21
C ILE A 126 18.02 -8.40 -0.52
N VAL A 127 17.51 -9.44 0.14
CA VAL A 127 16.55 -10.40 -0.44
C VAL A 127 15.17 -9.75 -0.69
N PRO A 128 14.46 -9.20 0.31
CA PRO A 128 13.21 -8.49 0.07
C PRO A 128 13.40 -7.32 -0.90
N MET A 129 14.52 -6.58 -0.81
CA MET A 129 14.79 -5.49 -1.74
C MET A 129 14.86 -5.95 -3.21
N ILE A 130 15.61 -7.02 -3.50
CA ILE A 130 15.65 -7.62 -4.85
C ILE A 130 14.28 -8.15 -5.26
N ALA A 131 13.54 -8.77 -4.35
CA ALA A 131 12.21 -9.30 -4.62
C ALA A 131 11.22 -8.20 -5.03
N TYR A 132 11.20 -7.08 -4.30
CA TYR A 132 10.33 -5.94 -4.59
C TYR A 132 10.73 -5.25 -5.90
N ALA A 133 12.02 -5.02 -6.12
CA ALA A 133 12.53 -4.46 -7.38
C ALA A 133 12.16 -5.38 -8.56
N GLY A 134 12.35 -6.69 -8.41
CA GLY A 134 11.98 -7.69 -9.41
C GLY A 134 10.47 -7.71 -9.71
N ALA A 135 9.62 -7.64 -8.68
CA ALA A 135 8.18 -7.55 -8.84
C ALA A 135 7.75 -6.25 -9.55
N GLY A 136 8.36 -5.12 -9.20
CA GLY A 136 8.14 -3.83 -9.86
C GLY A 136 8.54 -3.86 -11.34
N LEU A 137 9.72 -4.41 -11.66
CA LEU A 137 10.18 -4.57 -13.05
C LEU A 137 9.31 -5.53 -13.84
N PHE A 138 8.90 -6.66 -13.24
CA PHE A 138 7.97 -7.59 -13.85
C PHE A 138 6.65 -6.90 -14.21
N TRP A 139 6.08 -6.14 -13.28
CA TRP A 139 4.88 -5.35 -13.58
C TRP A 139 5.14 -4.36 -14.72
N PHE A 140 6.23 -3.58 -14.62
CA PHE A 140 6.55 -2.50 -15.55
C PHE A 140 6.73 -2.99 -17.00
N PHE A 141 7.42 -4.12 -17.20
CA PHE A 141 7.72 -4.64 -18.54
C PHE A 141 6.66 -5.62 -19.06
N ARG A 142 6.01 -6.39 -18.19
CA ARG A 142 5.17 -7.52 -18.61
C ARG A 142 3.67 -7.28 -18.48
N LEU A 143 3.25 -6.57 -17.43
CA LEU A 143 1.83 -6.38 -17.11
C LEU A 143 1.31 -4.99 -17.49
N ARG A 144 2.15 -3.96 -17.41
CA ARG A 144 1.76 -2.58 -17.68
C ARG A 144 1.17 -2.43 -19.08
N ARG A 145 0.12 -1.62 -19.18
CA ARG A 145 -0.44 -1.22 -20.48
C ARG A 145 0.46 -0.22 -21.17
N LYS A 146 0.71 -0.41 -22.47
CA LYS A 146 1.47 0.52 -23.30
C LYS A 146 0.78 1.88 -23.49
N THR A 147 -0.54 1.92 -23.34
CA THR A 147 -1.36 3.14 -23.43
C THR A 147 -1.27 4.03 -22.18
N PHE A 148 -0.46 3.65 -21.18
CA PHE A 148 -0.29 4.46 -19.98
C PHE A 148 0.84 5.48 -20.17
N ASP A 149 0.45 6.73 -20.40
CA ASP A 149 1.36 7.85 -20.64
C ASP A 149 2.18 8.26 -19.40
N GLY A 150 1.71 7.91 -18.20
CA GLY A 150 2.40 8.18 -16.93
C GLY A 150 3.63 7.29 -16.65
N THR A 151 4.13 6.55 -17.65
CA THR A 151 5.25 5.61 -17.49
C THR A 151 6.51 6.30 -16.93
N ILE A 152 6.78 7.54 -17.35
CA ILE A 152 7.97 8.29 -16.91
C ILE A 152 7.99 8.50 -15.38
N ILE A 153 6.82 8.59 -14.74
CA ILE A 153 6.70 8.77 -13.29
C ILE A 153 7.21 7.51 -12.56
N PHE A 154 6.88 6.30 -13.05
CA PHE A 154 7.40 5.07 -12.46
C PHE A 154 8.89 4.87 -12.68
N VAL A 155 9.43 5.34 -13.82
CA VAL A 155 10.87 5.33 -14.07
C VAL A 155 11.58 6.25 -13.07
N ALA A 156 11.08 7.48 -12.90
CA ALA A 156 11.63 8.42 -11.93
C ALA A 156 11.52 7.89 -10.50
N ALA A 157 10.36 7.35 -10.11
CA ALA A 157 10.15 6.74 -8.79
C ALA A 157 11.12 5.58 -8.54
N GLY A 158 11.22 4.62 -9.47
CA GLY A 158 12.12 3.49 -9.35
C GLY A 158 13.59 3.91 -9.29
N PHE A 159 13.99 4.93 -10.06
CA PHE A 159 15.34 5.49 -9.99
C PHE A 159 15.63 6.11 -8.62
N LEU A 160 14.72 6.91 -8.07
CA LEU A 160 14.90 7.53 -6.76
C LEU A 160 14.94 6.49 -5.64
N LEU A 161 14.05 5.49 -5.65
CA LEU A 161 14.06 4.42 -4.65
C LEU A 161 15.36 3.60 -4.72
N ALA A 162 15.84 3.29 -5.93
CA ALA A 162 17.13 2.62 -6.11
C ALA A 162 18.31 3.49 -5.65
N MET A 163 18.24 4.81 -5.87
CA MET A 163 19.26 5.74 -5.41
C MET A 163 19.29 5.82 -3.87
N SER A 164 18.13 5.90 -3.21
CA SER A 164 18.05 5.86 -1.74
C SER A 164 18.66 4.57 -1.18
N ALA A 165 18.23 3.40 -1.68
CA ALA A 165 18.80 2.12 -1.25
C ALA A 165 20.32 1.99 -1.52
N SER A 166 20.83 2.67 -2.54
CA SER A 166 22.27 2.71 -2.81
C SER A 166 23.02 3.62 -1.84
N ILE A 167 22.41 4.74 -1.42
CA ILE A 167 23.00 5.65 -0.42
C ILE A 167 23.12 4.93 0.93
N ASP A 168 22.07 4.20 1.33
CA ASP A 168 22.03 3.43 2.57
C ASP A 168 23.17 2.39 2.63
N GLN A 169 23.23 1.48 1.65
CA GLN A 169 24.30 0.47 1.59
C GLN A 169 25.71 1.07 1.49
N LEU A 170 25.88 2.20 0.79
CA LEU A 170 27.18 2.88 0.74
C LEU A 170 27.52 3.53 2.09
N GLY A 171 26.53 4.01 2.83
CA GLY A 171 26.68 4.54 4.19
C GLY A 171 27.14 3.48 5.18
N GLU A 172 26.63 2.25 5.07
CA GLU A 172 27.12 1.11 5.86
C GLU A 172 28.57 0.75 5.54
N LEU A 173 28.93 0.75 4.25
CA LEU A 173 30.28 0.40 3.78
C LEU A 173 31.31 1.51 4.07
N PHE A 174 30.88 2.77 4.06
CA PHE A 174 31.71 3.95 4.32
C PHE A 174 31.02 4.85 5.35
N PRO A 175 31.12 4.55 6.65
CA PRO A 175 30.47 5.31 7.70
C PRO A 175 30.92 6.77 7.67
N THR A 176 30.09 7.64 7.11
CA THR A 176 30.33 9.08 7.11
C THR A 176 29.60 9.67 8.32
N PRO A 177 30.29 10.31 9.27
CA PRO A 177 29.63 10.96 10.39
C PRO A 177 28.83 12.15 9.87
N GLY A 178 27.50 12.08 9.91
CA GLY A 178 26.67 13.24 9.62
C GLY A 178 25.22 12.92 9.31
N SER A 179 24.34 13.81 9.77
CA SER A 179 22.91 13.76 9.45
C SER A 179 22.62 13.97 7.96
N ALA A 180 23.55 14.52 7.17
CA ALA A 180 23.28 14.91 5.79
C ALA A 180 23.08 13.71 4.84
N ALA A 181 23.82 12.62 5.01
CA ALA A 181 23.67 11.42 4.18
C ALA A 181 22.33 10.73 4.45
N ALA A 182 22.01 10.51 5.73
CA ALA A 182 20.72 9.95 6.17
C ALA A 182 19.53 10.85 5.74
N ILE A 183 19.64 12.17 5.90
CA ILE A 183 18.60 13.10 5.41
C ILE A 183 18.46 13.03 3.89
N ALA A 184 19.57 12.95 3.16
CA ALA A 184 19.52 12.87 1.70
C ALA A 184 18.87 11.56 1.24
N GLU A 185 19.22 10.44 1.87
CA GLU A 185 18.61 9.13 1.68
C GLU A 185 17.09 9.19 1.90
N ASP A 186 16.66 9.66 3.07
CA ASP A 186 15.25 9.77 3.45
C ASP A 186 14.46 10.66 2.48
N VAL A 187 15.01 11.82 2.11
CA VAL A 187 14.35 12.76 1.18
C VAL A 187 14.20 12.15 -0.21
N VAL A 188 15.23 11.44 -0.69
CA VAL A 188 15.20 10.75 -1.98
C VAL A 188 14.22 9.59 -1.96
N LYS A 189 14.19 8.80 -0.88
CA LYS A 189 13.21 7.73 -0.64
C LYS A 189 11.80 8.28 -0.71
N GLU A 190 11.52 9.30 0.09
CA GLU A 190 10.19 9.90 0.22
C GLU A 190 9.71 10.46 -1.13
N LEU A 191 10.53 11.18 -1.88
CA LEU A 191 10.15 11.65 -3.21
C LEU A 191 9.85 10.48 -4.17
N GLY A 192 10.61 9.39 -4.09
CA GLY A 192 10.34 8.15 -4.82
C GLY A 192 8.96 7.56 -4.49
N ILE A 193 8.60 7.52 -3.20
CA ILE A 193 7.30 7.06 -2.70
C ILE A 193 6.17 7.95 -3.24
N PHE A 194 6.32 9.27 -3.17
CA PHE A 194 5.33 10.22 -3.67
C PHE A 194 5.05 10.04 -5.16
N LEU A 195 6.12 9.90 -5.98
CA LEU A 195 5.97 9.66 -7.41
C LEU A 195 5.36 8.29 -7.69
N TRP A 196 5.76 7.24 -6.96
CA TRP A 196 5.16 5.92 -7.08
C TRP A 196 3.65 5.96 -6.79
N ALA A 197 3.27 6.57 -5.67
CA ALA A 197 1.87 6.70 -5.24
C ALA A 197 1.04 7.47 -6.28
N ALA A 198 1.57 8.57 -6.81
CA ALA A 198 0.92 9.33 -7.88
C ALA A 198 0.76 8.48 -9.16
N GLY A 199 1.80 7.73 -9.54
CA GLY A 199 1.78 6.80 -10.66
C GLY A 199 0.74 5.70 -10.48
N ALA A 200 0.66 5.10 -9.29
CA ALA A 200 -0.25 4.00 -8.97
C ALA A 200 -1.72 4.45 -9.02
N VAL A 201 -2.04 5.58 -8.38
CA VAL A 201 -3.39 6.17 -8.42
C VAL A 201 -3.74 6.61 -9.86
N GLY A 202 -2.81 7.19 -10.60
CA GLY A 202 -3.01 7.55 -12.01
C GLY A 202 -3.30 6.32 -12.89
N TYR A 203 -2.59 5.21 -12.66
CA TYR A 203 -2.83 3.95 -13.35
C TYR A 203 -4.20 3.36 -13.00
N ALA A 204 -4.58 3.37 -11.72
CA ALA A 204 -5.91 2.97 -11.25
C ALA A 204 -7.03 3.80 -11.88
N ALA A 205 -6.85 5.11 -11.98
CA ALA A 205 -7.78 6.03 -12.63
C ALA A 205 -7.92 5.73 -14.13
N MET A 206 -6.82 5.48 -14.84
CA MET A 206 -6.86 5.06 -16.25
C MET A 206 -7.64 3.75 -16.41
N VAL A 207 -7.31 2.74 -15.61
CA VAL A 207 -7.94 1.41 -15.70
C VAL A 207 -9.44 1.47 -15.39
N THR A 208 -9.85 2.24 -14.39
CA THR A 208 -11.28 2.44 -14.07
C THR A 208 -12.03 3.19 -15.16
N ARG A 209 -11.41 4.16 -15.84
CA ARG A 209 -12.02 4.83 -17.01
C ARG A 209 -12.17 3.89 -18.20
N LEU A 210 -11.15 3.07 -18.48
CA LEU A 210 -11.17 2.08 -19.57
C LEU A 210 -12.10 0.89 -19.28
N GLY A 211 -12.36 0.59 -18.00
CA GLY A 211 -13.21 -0.50 -17.55
C GLY A 211 -14.69 -0.16 -17.45
N ARG A 212 -15.07 1.11 -17.60
CA ARG A 212 -16.48 1.51 -17.73
C ARG A 212 -16.93 1.32 -19.18
N PRO A 213 -18.10 0.71 -19.46
CA PRO A 213 -18.81 1.02 -20.69
C PRO A 213 -19.03 2.54 -20.71
N TRP A 214 -18.69 3.21 -21.80
CA TRP A 214 -19.06 4.61 -22.02
C TRP A 214 -20.59 4.69 -21.97
N VAL A 215 -21.14 5.23 -20.87
CA VAL A 215 -22.52 5.71 -20.87
C VAL A 215 -22.45 7.11 -21.43
N ASP A 216 -22.89 7.27 -22.66
CA ASP A 216 -22.95 8.54 -23.34
C ASP A 216 -23.77 9.54 -22.48
N PRO A 217 -23.22 10.69 -22.06
CA PRO A 217 -24.02 11.75 -21.45
C PRO A 217 -25.12 12.26 -22.39
N ALA A 218 -25.02 11.96 -23.69
CA ALA A 218 -26.02 12.23 -24.70
C ALA A 218 -26.68 10.92 -25.17
N GLY A 219 -27.56 10.34 -24.35
CA GLY A 219 -28.53 9.39 -24.86
C GLY A 219 -29.55 10.12 -25.77
N PRO A 220 -29.83 9.64 -27.00
CA PRO A 220 -30.72 10.31 -27.97
C PRO A 220 -32.22 10.38 -27.60
N ASN A 221 -32.60 10.10 -26.35
CA ASN A 221 -34.01 10.00 -25.94
C ASN A 221 -34.43 11.13 -24.97
N SER A 222 -33.98 12.37 -25.22
CA SER A 222 -34.52 13.56 -24.56
C SER A 222 -35.40 14.40 -25.49
N THR A 223 -36.18 13.74 -26.35
CA THR A 223 -37.32 14.33 -27.06
C THR A 223 -38.42 13.28 -27.15
N ASP A 224 -39.30 13.29 -26.15
CA ASP A 224 -40.77 13.39 -26.25
C ASP A 224 -41.43 13.03 -24.93
#